data_AF-A0A7C7I8W9-F1
#
_entry.id   AF-A0A7C7I8W9-F1
#
_cell.length_a   1.000
_cell.length_b   1.000
_cell.length_c   1.000
_cell.angle_alpha   90.00
_cell.angle_beta   90.00
_cell.angle_gamma   90.00
#
_symmetry.space_group_name_H-M   'P 1'
#
loop_
_entity.id
_entity.type
_entity.pdbx_description
1 polymer ?
#
loop_
_entity_poly.entity_id
_entity_poly.type
_entity_poly.pdbx_seq_one_letter_code
_entity_poly.pdbx_strand_id
1 'polypeptide(L)'
;MDSQFEMKRILITGKTYPNPARKGVEVSCVGGVTEEGNWIRLFPIPFRLLADDKQFKKYDEIEVMAKKARSDQRPESYQVDPDSISVVRSMSSGGNKWNEVRERLLPLVSASVCVIQEQRKITRVTLGAFQPTGQIKLTIEATETDWTPEQLQKLVNYGMFDKIPQSTLEKVPYKFVYHFNCGTSECNGHNISCIDWEMCQT
;
A
#
# COMPACT_ATOMS: atom_id res chain seq x y z
N MET A 1 -10.18 13.38 -21.72
CA MET A 1 -10.68 12.02 -22.03
C MET A 1 -10.64 11.23 -20.77
N ASP A 2 -11.75 10.64 -20.37
CA ASP A 2 -11.80 9.79 -19.18
C ASP A 2 -11.05 8.49 -19.47
N SER A 3 -10.01 8.18 -18.69
CA SER A 3 -9.29 6.91 -18.84
C SER A 3 -10.25 5.76 -18.59
N GLN A 4 -10.30 4.81 -19.51
CA GLN A 4 -11.08 3.59 -19.36
C GLN A 4 -10.41 2.65 -18.36
N PHE A 5 -11.18 1.70 -17.83
CA PHE A 5 -10.62 0.62 -17.04
C PHE A 5 -9.87 -0.33 -17.96
N GLU A 6 -8.65 -0.68 -17.56
CA GLU A 6 -7.78 -1.61 -18.25
C GLU A 6 -7.38 -2.72 -17.30
N MET A 7 -7.27 -3.94 -17.80
CA MET A 7 -6.71 -5.04 -17.05
C MET A 7 -5.24 -4.76 -16.77
N LYS A 8 -4.83 -4.84 -15.50
CA LYS A 8 -3.43 -4.73 -15.09
C LYS A 8 -3.04 -5.91 -14.24
N ARG A 9 -1.91 -6.51 -14.57
CA ARG A 9 -1.28 -7.55 -13.77
C ARG A 9 -0.19 -6.93 -12.90
N ILE A 10 -0.27 -7.20 -11.60
CA ILE A 10 0.46 -6.44 -10.58
C ILE A 10 1.04 -7.41 -9.55
N LEU A 11 2.35 -7.29 -9.31
CA LEU A 11 3.01 -7.86 -8.14
C LEU A 11 2.81 -6.95 -6.94
N ILE A 12 2.14 -7.44 -5.90
CA ILE A 12 1.84 -6.65 -4.70
C ILE A 12 3.08 -6.52 -3.83
N THR A 13 3.42 -5.30 -3.41
CA THR A 13 4.60 -5.03 -2.56
C THR A 13 4.24 -4.63 -1.15
N GLY A 14 3.00 -4.18 -0.90
CA GLY A 14 2.51 -3.88 0.43
C GLY A 14 1.12 -3.25 0.42
N LYS A 15 0.48 -3.27 1.57
CA LYS A 15 -0.83 -2.63 1.78
C LYS A 15 -0.83 -1.89 3.11
N THR A 16 -1.46 -0.73 3.15
CA THR A 16 -1.56 0.03 4.40
C THR A 16 -2.64 -0.57 5.29
N TYR A 17 -2.49 -0.41 6.62
CA TYR A 17 -3.59 -0.61 7.54
C TYR A 17 -4.80 0.25 7.09
N PRO A 18 -6.05 -0.26 7.19
CA PRO A 18 -7.20 0.46 6.69
C PRO A 18 -7.40 1.76 7.45
N ASN A 19 -7.90 2.75 6.74
CA ASN A 19 -8.39 3.96 7.37
C ASN A 19 -9.90 4.06 7.17
N PRO A 20 -10.65 4.55 8.18
CA PRO A 20 -12.07 4.86 8.03
C PRO A 20 -12.29 5.82 6.85
N ALA A 21 -13.06 5.40 5.85
CA ALA A 21 -13.46 6.25 4.74
C ALA A 21 -14.87 6.82 4.99
N ARG A 22 -15.68 6.97 3.94
CA ARG A 22 -17.07 7.42 4.05
C ARG A 22 -17.99 6.21 4.12
N LYS A 23 -19.08 6.34 4.90
CA LYS A 23 -20.21 5.38 4.94
C LYS A 23 -19.84 3.96 5.36
N GLY A 24 -19.19 3.77 6.52
CA GLY A 24 -18.90 2.43 7.06
C GLY A 24 -17.77 1.68 6.36
N VAL A 25 -17.36 2.13 5.17
CA VAL A 25 -16.28 1.50 4.41
C VAL A 25 -14.94 2.00 4.90
N GLU A 26 -14.06 1.07 5.23
CA GLU A 26 -12.64 1.30 5.43
C GLU A 26 -11.87 0.98 4.16
N VAL A 27 -10.77 1.70 3.92
CA VAL A 27 -9.99 1.53 2.69
C VAL A 27 -8.50 1.50 2.96
N SER A 28 -7.82 0.62 2.25
CA SER A 28 -6.37 0.53 2.21
C SER A 28 -5.82 1.12 0.92
N CYS A 29 -4.60 1.62 0.99
CA CYS A 29 -3.76 1.89 -0.16
C CYS A 29 -2.89 0.66 -0.41
N VAL A 30 -2.81 0.21 -1.67
CA VAL A 30 -2.00 -0.94 -2.05
C VAL A 30 -0.94 -0.49 -3.04
N GLY A 31 0.31 -0.84 -2.75
CA GLY A 31 1.45 -0.61 -3.64
C GLY A 31 1.81 -1.90 -4.38
N GLY A 32 2.25 -1.76 -5.62
CA GLY A 32 2.73 -2.88 -6.41
C GLY A 32 3.57 -2.44 -7.60
N VAL A 33 3.97 -3.42 -8.39
CA VAL A 33 4.74 -3.26 -9.62
C VAL A 33 4.02 -3.94 -10.77
N THR A 34 3.83 -3.23 -11.87
CA THR A 34 3.18 -3.78 -13.08
C THR A 34 4.07 -4.79 -13.81
N GLU A 35 3.56 -5.49 -14.81
CA GLU A 35 4.38 -6.35 -15.67
C GLU A 35 5.45 -5.57 -16.43
N GLU A 36 5.18 -4.32 -16.79
CA GLU A 36 6.13 -3.44 -17.47
C GLU A 36 7.21 -2.88 -16.54
N GLY A 37 7.20 -3.27 -15.26
CA GLY A 37 8.18 -2.84 -14.28
C GLY A 37 7.97 -1.40 -13.80
N ASN A 38 6.73 -0.91 -13.77
CA ASN A 38 6.43 0.42 -13.24
C ASN A 38 5.75 0.34 -11.87
N TRP A 39 5.99 1.34 -11.02
CA TRP A 39 5.24 1.50 -9.78
C TRP A 39 3.75 1.74 -10.07
N ILE A 40 2.90 1.10 -9.27
CA ILE A 40 1.46 1.31 -9.28
C ILE A 40 0.92 1.39 -7.85
N ARG A 41 0.02 2.34 -7.63
CA ARG A 41 -0.73 2.56 -6.40
C ARG A 41 -2.21 2.34 -6.69
N LEU A 42 -2.83 1.40 -6.00
CA LEU A 42 -4.26 1.13 -6.08
C LEU A 42 -4.94 1.75 -4.88
N PHE A 43 -5.88 2.66 -5.13
CA PHE A 43 -6.67 3.30 -4.08
C PHE A 43 -8.00 3.83 -4.63
N PRO A 44 -9.12 3.68 -3.88
CA PRO A 44 -9.25 2.95 -2.62
C PRO A 44 -9.45 1.44 -2.82
N ILE A 45 -8.92 0.62 -1.90
CA ILE A 45 -9.22 -0.83 -1.82
C ILE A 45 -9.98 -1.13 -0.53
N PRO A 46 -11.26 -1.55 -0.57
CA PRO A 46 -12.00 -1.96 0.61
C PRO A 46 -11.63 -3.39 1.02
N PHE A 47 -10.35 -3.60 1.40
CA PHE A 47 -9.74 -4.94 1.49
C PHE A 47 -10.50 -5.92 2.39
N ARG A 48 -10.97 -5.47 3.56
CA ARG A 48 -11.75 -6.27 4.52
C ARG A 48 -13.17 -6.64 4.05
N LEU A 49 -13.67 -5.99 2.99
CA LEU A 49 -14.97 -6.28 2.37
C LEU A 49 -14.85 -7.13 1.10
N LEU A 50 -13.64 -7.44 0.66
CA LEU A 50 -13.40 -8.36 -0.45
C LEU A 50 -13.82 -9.78 -0.02
N ALA A 51 -14.35 -10.53 -0.99
CA ALA A 51 -14.54 -11.96 -0.82
C ALA A 51 -13.19 -12.66 -0.59
N ASP A 52 -13.19 -13.77 0.15
CA ASP A 52 -11.96 -14.44 0.60
C ASP A 52 -11.05 -14.84 -0.57
N ASP A 53 -11.61 -15.25 -1.71
CA ASP A 53 -10.89 -15.61 -2.94
C ASP A 53 -10.28 -14.41 -3.68
N LYS A 54 -10.66 -13.18 -3.30
CA LYS A 54 -10.15 -11.92 -3.84
C LYS A 54 -9.16 -11.24 -2.89
N GLN A 55 -9.02 -11.73 -1.67
CA GLN A 55 -8.00 -11.24 -0.75
C GLN A 55 -6.62 -11.78 -1.16
N PHE A 56 -5.61 -10.92 -1.05
CA PHE A 56 -4.25 -11.23 -1.49
C PHE A 56 -3.21 -10.84 -0.44
N LYS A 57 -2.08 -11.54 -0.50
CA LYS A 57 -0.93 -11.34 0.37
C LYS A 57 0.14 -10.49 -0.30
N LYS A 58 1.10 -10.05 0.49
CA LYS A 58 2.32 -9.42 -0.04
C LYS A 58 3.05 -10.40 -0.96
N TYR A 59 3.50 -9.87 -2.09
CA TYR A 59 4.10 -10.60 -3.21
C TYR A 59 3.16 -11.52 -3.99
N ASP A 60 1.87 -11.56 -3.69
CA ASP A 60 0.94 -12.18 -4.64
C ASP A 60 0.89 -11.35 -5.93
N GLU A 61 0.68 -12.07 -7.02
CA GLU A 61 0.42 -11.49 -8.31
C GLU A 61 -1.09 -11.53 -8.57
N ILE A 62 -1.64 -10.36 -8.86
CA ILE A 62 -3.06 -10.18 -9.09
C ILE A 62 -3.30 -9.63 -10.48
N GLU A 63 -4.51 -9.87 -10.99
CA GLU A 63 -5.11 -9.10 -12.08
C GLU A 63 -6.25 -8.26 -11.53
N VAL A 64 -6.33 -7.00 -11.96
CA VAL A 64 -7.40 -6.09 -11.56
C VAL A 64 -7.68 -5.05 -12.65
N MET A 65 -8.95 -4.72 -12.87
CA MET A 65 -9.34 -3.63 -13.75
C MET A 65 -9.03 -2.32 -13.04
N ALA A 66 -8.14 -1.53 -13.63
CA ALA A 66 -7.64 -0.28 -13.08
C ALA A 66 -7.73 0.85 -14.11
N LYS A 67 -8.06 2.05 -13.64
CA LYS A 67 -8.04 3.28 -14.45
C LYS A 67 -7.29 4.39 -13.72
N LYS A 68 -6.82 5.39 -14.44
CA LYS A 68 -6.09 6.51 -13.83
C LYS A 68 -6.97 7.23 -12.80
N ALA A 69 -6.43 7.50 -11.61
CA ALA A 69 -7.13 8.26 -10.59
C ALA A 69 -7.33 9.71 -11.04
N ARG A 70 -8.55 10.26 -10.86
CA ARG A 70 -8.85 11.66 -11.21
C ARG A 70 -8.48 12.65 -10.10
N SER A 71 -8.65 12.24 -8.85
CA SER A 71 -8.47 13.08 -7.67
C SER A 71 -7.07 13.02 -7.08
N ASP A 72 -6.27 12.02 -7.45
CA ASP A 72 -4.87 11.88 -7.03
C ASP A 72 -3.94 12.19 -8.20
N GLN A 73 -3.14 13.25 -8.06
CA GLN A 73 -2.24 13.75 -9.10
C GLN A 73 -0.97 12.90 -9.28
N ARG A 74 -0.76 11.90 -8.41
CA ARG A 74 0.37 10.97 -8.52
C ARG A 74 0.27 10.16 -9.83
N PRO A 75 1.31 10.14 -10.68
CA PRO A 75 1.31 9.39 -11.94
C PRO A 75 1.13 7.88 -11.77
N GLU A 76 1.46 7.34 -10.60
CA GLU A 76 1.28 5.94 -10.25
C GLU A 76 -0.07 5.62 -9.61
N SER A 77 -0.94 6.60 -9.33
CA SER A 77 -2.25 6.36 -8.67
C SER A 77 -3.35 5.93 -9.64
N TYR A 78 -4.00 4.82 -9.31
CA TYR A 78 -5.11 4.21 -10.06
C TYR A 78 -6.29 3.91 -9.14
N GLN A 79 -7.49 4.15 -9.67
CA GLN A 79 -8.73 3.63 -9.12
C GLN A 79 -8.97 2.24 -9.70
N VAL A 80 -9.47 1.32 -8.88
CA VAL A 80 -9.78 -0.04 -9.31
C VAL A 80 -11.26 -0.35 -9.24
N ASP A 81 -11.65 -1.40 -9.95
CA ASP A 81 -12.87 -2.16 -9.67
C ASP A 81 -12.53 -3.31 -8.71
N PRO A 82 -12.92 -3.25 -7.42
CA PRO A 82 -12.58 -4.27 -6.43
C PRO A 82 -13.15 -5.66 -6.77
N ASP A 83 -14.29 -5.74 -7.46
CA ASP A 83 -14.92 -7.01 -7.80
C ASP A 83 -14.19 -7.71 -8.96
N SER A 84 -13.37 -6.98 -9.72
CA SER A 84 -12.54 -7.55 -10.79
C SER A 84 -11.24 -8.19 -10.29
N ILE A 85 -10.90 -8.06 -9.00
CA ILE A 85 -9.66 -8.60 -8.44
C ILE A 85 -9.67 -10.13 -8.56
N SER A 86 -8.56 -10.66 -9.07
CA SER A 86 -8.25 -12.09 -9.11
C SER A 86 -6.80 -12.33 -8.70
N VAL A 87 -6.58 -13.30 -7.81
CA VAL A 87 -5.23 -13.72 -7.42
C VAL A 87 -4.75 -14.78 -8.42
N VAL A 88 -3.87 -14.38 -9.34
CA VAL A 88 -3.36 -15.24 -10.41
C VAL A 88 -2.35 -16.23 -9.87
N ARG A 89 -1.45 -15.77 -9.00
CA ARG A 89 -0.36 -16.58 -8.47
C ARG A 89 0.11 -16.07 -7.12
N SER A 90 0.24 -16.98 -6.15
CA SER A 90 0.88 -16.63 -4.89
C SER A 90 2.40 -16.85 -4.93
N MET A 91 3.15 -15.76 -4.73
CA MET A 91 4.61 -15.78 -4.58
C MET A 91 5.06 -15.65 -3.13
N SER A 92 4.11 -15.58 -2.19
CA SER A 92 4.37 -15.46 -0.75
C SER A 92 4.98 -16.73 -0.13
N SER A 93 4.83 -17.89 -0.76
CA SER A 93 5.40 -19.16 -0.31
C SER A 93 6.82 -19.35 -0.86
N GLY A 94 7.82 -19.43 0.02
CA GLY A 94 9.25 -19.37 -0.30
C GLY A 94 9.80 -20.41 -1.31
N GLY A 95 11.08 -20.27 -1.63
CA GLY A 95 11.78 -21.04 -2.67
C GLY A 95 12.15 -20.17 -3.88
N ASN A 96 12.17 -20.75 -5.09
CA ASN A 96 12.54 -20.05 -6.34
C ASN A 96 11.64 -18.84 -6.64
N LYS A 97 10.42 -18.78 -6.08
CA LYS A 97 9.49 -17.66 -6.26
C LYS A 97 10.04 -16.33 -5.72
N TRP A 98 10.88 -16.36 -4.68
CA TRP A 98 11.50 -15.14 -4.16
C TRP A 98 12.49 -14.53 -5.17
N ASN A 99 13.20 -15.36 -5.94
CA ASN A 99 14.11 -14.87 -6.96
C ASN A 99 13.33 -14.11 -8.06
N GLU A 100 12.17 -14.62 -8.47
CA GLU A 100 11.29 -13.94 -9.43
C GLU A 100 10.79 -12.58 -8.90
N VAL A 101 10.39 -12.52 -7.63
CA VAL A 101 10.02 -11.24 -6.97
C VAL A 101 11.21 -10.27 -6.99
N ARG A 102 12.39 -10.76 -6.62
CA ARG A 102 13.62 -9.97 -6.60
C ARG A 102 13.99 -9.44 -7.99
N GLU A 103 13.89 -10.27 -9.02
CA GLU A 103 14.17 -9.89 -10.41
C GLU A 103 13.26 -8.74 -10.89
N ARG A 104 12.00 -8.72 -10.44
CA ARG A 104 11.06 -7.62 -10.77
C ARG A 104 11.29 -6.35 -9.96
N LEU A 105 11.74 -6.48 -8.69
CA LEU A 105 11.91 -5.33 -7.80
C LEU A 105 13.27 -4.67 -7.94
N LEU A 106 14.35 -5.42 -8.18
CA LEU A 106 15.71 -4.88 -8.26
C LEU A 106 15.88 -3.74 -9.26
N PRO A 107 15.31 -3.77 -10.48
CA PRO A 107 15.43 -2.65 -11.42
C PRO A 107 14.81 -1.34 -10.91
N LEU A 108 13.89 -1.43 -9.92
CA LEU A 108 13.21 -0.29 -9.32
C LEU A 108 13.89 0.21 -8.03
N VAL A 109 14.96 -0.45 -7.60
CA VAL A 109 15.73 -0.04 -6.42
C VAL A 109 16.57 1.17 -6.80
N SER A 110 16.21 2.31 -6.23
CA SER A 110 16.97 3.53 -6.28
C SER A 110 18.17 3.47 -5.33
N ALA A 111 19.19 4.26 -5.62
CA ALA A 111 20.41 4.31 -4.82
C ALA A 111 20.15 4.76 -3.38
N SER A 112 19.18 5.66 -3.16
CA SER A 112 18.87 6.18 -1.84
C SER A 112 17.50 6.87 -1.78
N VAL A 113 16.99 7.12 -0.56
CA VAL A 113 15.75 7.88 -0.37
C VAL A 113 15.91 9.33 -0.84
N CYS A 114 17.10 9.94 -0.68
CA CYS A 114 17.37 11.27 -1.22
C CYS A 114 17.18 11.32 -2.75
N VAL A 115 17.68 10.31 -3.47
CA VAL A 115 17.48 10.21 -4.93
C VAL A 115 16.01 10.09 -5.28
N ILE A 116 15.25 9.26 -4.55
CA ILE A 116 13.78 9.14 -4.74
C ILE A 116 13.09 10.49 -4.52
N GLN A 117 13.48 11.24 -3.50
CA GLN A 117 12.90 12.55 -3.19
C GLN A 117 13.19 13.59 -4.28
N GLU A 118 14.40 13.61 -4.85
CA GLU A 118 14.73 14.49 -5.99
C GLU A 118 13.99 14.08 -7.25
N GLN A 119 13.96 12.79 -7.59
CA GLN A 119 13.21 12.27 -8.73
C GLN A 119 11.72 12.57 -8.64
N ARG A 120 11.15 12.55 -7.44
CA ARG A 120 9.75 12.93 -7.19
C ARG A 120 9.46 14.37 -7.58
N LYS A 121 10.41 15.31 -7.44
CA LYS A 121 10.18 16.71 -7.84
C LYS A 121 9.96 16.85 -9.34
N ILE A 122 10.54 15.95 -10.13
CA ILE A 122 10.47 15.95 -11.59
C ILE A 122 9.30 15.08 -12.07
N THR A 123 9.29 13.81 -11.64
CA THR A 123 8.35 12.79 -12.13
C THR A 123 7.01 12.82 -11.41
N ARG A 124 6.95 13.39 -10.19
CA ARG A 124 5.83 13.31 -9.23
C ARG A 124 5.53 11.91 -8.71
N VAL A 125 6.29 10.88 -9.10
CA VAL A 125 6.16 9.53 -8.56
C VAL A 125 6.59 9.52 -7.09
N THR A 126 5.79 8.90 -6.24
CA THR A 126 5.99 8.90 -4.77
C THR A 126 6.36 7.55 -4.20
N LEU A 127 6.16 6.48 -4.97
CA LEU A 127 6.63 5.13 -4.62
C LEU A 127 8.09 4.95 -5.06
N GLY A 128 8.84 4.18 -4.27
CA GLY A 128 10.21 3.84 -4.57
C GLY A 128 10.75 2.79 -3.61
N ALA A 129 11.76 2.06 -4.07
CA ALA A 129 12.52 1.11 -3.27
C ALA A 129 13.96 1.59 -3.16
N PHE A 130 14.62 1.27 -2.05
CA PHE A 130 16.04 1.54 -1.86
C PHE A 130 16.61 0.48 -0.92
N GLN A 131 17.93 0.30 -0.95
CA GLN A 131 18.62 -0.51 0.04
C GLN A 131 19.13 0.41 1.16
N PRO A 132 18.66 0.25 2.41
CA PRO A 132 19.19 1.02 3.53
C PRO A 132 20.63 0.63 3.82
N THR A 133 21.44 1.60 4.23
CA THR A 133 22.84 1.40 4.61
C THR A 133 23.04 1.73 6.08
N GLY A 134 23.86 0.92 6.78
CA GLY A 134 24.16 1.15 8.19
C GLY A 134 23.02 0.75 9.12
N GLN A 135 22.96 1.42 10.28
CA GLN A 135 22.01 1.07 11.33
C GLN A 135 20.61 1.63 11.03
N ILE A 136 19.60 0.76 11.16
CA ILE A 136 18.19 1.13 11.13
C ILE A 136 17.66 1.02 12.56
N LYS A 137 17.05 2.08 13.06
CA LYS A 137 16.38 2.10 14.37
C LYS A 137 14.87 2.17 14.17
N LEU A 138 14.13 1.31 14.85
CA LEU A 138 12.69 1.40 14.96
C LEU A 138 12.33 2.01 16.31
N THR A 139 11.55 3.08 16.29
CA THR A 139 10.90 3.65 17.48
C THR A 139 9.42 3.29 17.45
N ILE A 140 8.90 2.82 18.59
CA ILE A 140 7.49 2.47 18.78
C ILE A 140 6.95 3.39 19.87
N GLU A 141 6.00 4.24 19.51
CA GLU A 141 5.39 5.23 20.40
C GLU A 141 3.93 4.87 20.64
N ALA A 142 3.49 4.88 21.89
CA ALA A 142 2.07 4.72 22.20
C ALA A 142 1.28 5.94 21.67
N THR A 143 0.11 5.68 21.10
CA THR A 143 -0.86 6.70 20.67
C THR A 143 -2.23 6.35 21.25
N GLU A 144 -3.28 7.10 20.91
CA GLU A 144 -4.59 6.86 21.52
C GLU A 144 -5.14 5.50 21.08
N THR A 145 -5.68 4.76 22.04
CA THR A 145 -6.25 3.41 21.85
C THR A 145 -7.54 3.43 21.05
N ASP A 146 -8.28 4.52 21.14
CA ASP A 146 -9.62 4.62 20.57
C ASP A 146 -9.66 5.56 19.38
N TRP A 147 -10.55 5.25 18.45
CA TRP A 147 -10.94 6.17 17.38
C TRP A 147 -11.62 7.40 17.95
N THR A 148 -11.46 8.56 17.30
CA THR A 148 -12.23 9.75 17.69
C THR A 148 -13.72 9.51 17.44
N PRO A 149 -14.65 10.22 18.12
CA PRO A 149 -16.09 10.06 17.88
C PRO A 149 -16.48 10.23 16.40
N GLU A 150 -15.81 11.14 15.69
CA GLU A 150 -16.01 11.40 14.26
C GLU A 150 -15.55 10.23 13.37
N GLN A 151 -14.45 9.57 13.75
CA GLN A 151 -13.93 8.38 13.05
C GLN A 151 -14.79 7.15 13.35
N LEU A 152 -15.24 6.99 14.59
CA LEU A 152 -16.20 5.95 14.97
C LEU A 152 -17.50 6.09 14.18
N GLN A 153 -18.04 7.30 14.06
CA GLN A 153 -19.26 7.53 13.28
C GLN A 153 -19.10 7.10 11.82
N LYS A 154 -17.91 7.29 11.23
CA LYS A 154 -17.59 6.78 9.89
C LYS A 154 -17.53 5.26 9.81
N LEU A 155 -17.11 4.58 10.88
CA LEU A 155 -17.01 3.12 10.96
C LEU A 155 -18.34 2.41 11.24
N VAL A 156 -19.34 3.09 11.81
CA VAL A 156 -20.62 2.45 12.21
C VAL A 156 -21.82 2.87 11.37
N ASN A 157 -21.65 3.84 10.47
CA ASN A 157 -22.75 4.34 9.63
C ASN A 157 -22.83 3.59 8.30
N TYR A 158 -23.56 2.47 8.32
CA TYR A 158 -23.85 1.63 7.15
C TYR A 158 -25.24 1.94 6.59
N GLY A 159 -25.38 1.92 5.26
CA GLY A 159 -26.66 1.88 4.58
C GLY A 159 -27.31 0.50 4.65
N MET A 160 -28.63 0.45 4.41
CA MET A 160 -29.44 -0.79 4.50
C MET A 160 -28.99 -1.93 3.57
N PHE A 161 -28.21 -1.63 2.52
CA PHE A 161 -27.72 -2.60 1.52
C PHE A 161 -26.19 -2.70 1.48
N ASP A 162 -25.49 -2.05 2.41
CA ASP A 162 -24.02 -2.07 2.41
C ASP A 162 -23.51 -3.41 2.94
N LYS A 163 -22.39 -3.89 2.38
CA LYS A 163 -21.65 -5.01 2.96
C LYS A 163 -21.06 -4.56 4.29
N ILE A 164 -21.50 -5.19 5.38
CA ILE A 164 -21.03 -4.88 6.74
C ILE A 164 -19.81 -5.77 7.04
N PRO A 165 -18.67 -5.20 7.48
CA PRO A 165 -17.52 -6.00 7.91
C PRO A 165 -17.90 -6.82 9.14
N GLN A 166 -17.28 -7.99 9.29
CA GLN A 166 -17.59 -8.91 10.39
C GLN A 166 -17.32 -8.32 11.79
N SER A 167 -16.42 -7.34 11.87
CA SER A 167 -16.09 -6.64 13.11
C SER A 167 -15.73 -5.17 12.83
N THR A 168 -15.91 -4.31 13.83
CA THR A 168 -15.44 -2.93 13.78
C THR A 168 -13.91 -2.90 13.64
N LEU A 169 -13.39 -1.99 12.84
CA LEU A 169 -11.94 -1.78 12.72
C LEU A 169 -11.37 -1.35 14.07
N GLU A 170 -10.39 -2.09 14.57
CA GLU A 170 -9.62 -1.71 15.76
C GLU A 170 -8.64 -0.59 15.41
N LYS A 171 -8.40 0.34 16.33
CA LYS A 171 -7.34 1.33 16.13
C LYS A 171 -6.02 0.73 16.60
N VAL A 172 -4.96 0.92 15.82
CA VAL A 172 -3.60 0.54 16.22
C VAL A 172 -3.10 1.53 17.27
N PRO A 173 -2.85 1.12 18.52
CA PRO A 173 -2.49 2.03 19.61
C PRO A 173 -1.00 2.41 19.61
N TYR A 174 -0.31 2.17 18.49
CA TYR A 174 1.11 2.42 18.33
C TYR A 174 1.41 3.11 17.01
N LYS A 175 2.42 3.99 17.04
CA LYS A 175 3.04 4.58 15.87
C LYS A 175 4.44 3.98 15.70
N PHE A 176 4.70 3.44 14.51
CA PHE A 176 5.98 2.84 14.15
C PHE A 176 6.77 3.84 13.30
N VAL A 177 7.98 4.21 13.72
CA VAL A 177 8.85 5.14 12.98
C VAL A 177 10.23 4.53 12.79
N TYR A 178 10.65 4.40 11.54
CA TYR A 178 12.01 4.02 11.19
C TYR A 178 12.90 5.25 11.08
N HIS A 179 14.07 5.17 11.71
CA HIS A 179 15.14 6.14 11.66
C HIS A 179 16.37 5.48 11.02
N PHE A 180 16.86 6.04 9.92
CA PHE A 180 18.01 5.48 9.21
C PHE A 180 18.72 6.53 8.35
N ASN A 181 19.95 6.22 7.92
CA ASN A 181 20.64 6.95 6.86
C ASN A 181 20.54 6.17 5.53
N CYS A 182 20.45 6.86 4.40
CA CYS A 182 20.33 6.22 3.09
C CYS A 182 21.64 6.13 2.30
N GLY A 183 22.78 6.43 2.93
CA GLY A 183 24.13 6.26 2.35
C GLY A 183 24.59 7.42 1.47
N THR A 184 23.77 8.44 1.25
CA THR A 184 24.17 9.66 0.55
C THR A 184 24.99 10.57 1.46
N SER A 185 26.10 11.11 0.96
CA SER A 185 27.10 11.88 1.75
C SER A 185 26.53 13.09 2.50
N GLU A 186 25.48 13.71 1.96
CA GLU A 186 24.81 14.89 2.57
C GLU A 186 23.47 14.53 3.25
N CYS A 187 23.20 13.24 3.48
CA CYS A 187 21.97 12.79 4.11
C CYS A 187 21.99 13.06 5.62
N ASN A 188 21.07 13.91 6.09
CA ASN A 188 20.84 14.19 7.51
C ASN A 188 20.03 13.08 8.24
N GLY A 189 19.83 11.93 7.60
CA GLY A 189 18.95 10.86 8.07
C GLY A 189 17.49 11.03 7.62
N HIS A 190 16.73 9.95 7.77
CA HIS A 190 15.31 9.87 7.41
C HIS A 190 14.50 9.32 8.58
N ASN A 191 13.32 9.91 8.76
CA ASN A 191 12.30 9.46 9.70
C ASN A 191 11.04 9.11 8.91
N ILE A 192 10.72 7.83 8.76
CA ILE A 192 9.60 7.36 7.95
C ILE A 192 8.65 6.53 8.81
N SER A 193 7.38 6.91 8.83
CA SER A 193 6.33 6.14 9.51
C SER A 193 6.00 4.86 8.75
N CYS A 194 5.91 3.75 9.47
CA CYS A 194 5.40 2.48 8.95
C CYS A 194 3.92 2.36 9.27
N ILE A 195 3.11 2.20 8.23
CA ILE A 195 1.65 1.98 8.31
C ILE A 195 1.26 0.67 7.63
N ASP A 196 2.20 -0.26 7.51
CA ASP A 196 1.99 -1.56 6.88
C ASP A 196 0.94 -2.36 7.66
N TRP A 197 -0.01 -2.94 6.93
CA TRP A 197 -1.03 -3.81 7.50
C TRP A 197 -0.40 -4.94 8.31
N GLU A 198 0.68 -5.55 7.80
CA GLU A 198 1.31 -6.73 8.41
C GLU A 198 1.94 -6.44 9.79
N MET A 199 2.14 -5.17 10.14
CA MET A 199 2.60 -4.78 11.48
C MET A 199 1.49 -4.88 12.54
N CYS A 200 0.24 -4.92 12.11
CA CYS A 200 -0.93 -4.75 12.97
C CYS A 200 -1.88 -5.94 12.93
N GLN A 201 -1.96 -6.62 11.78
CA GLN A 201 -2.90 -7.72 11.56
C GLN A 201 -2.31 -8.72 10.56
N THR A 202 -2.39 -10.02 10.87
CA THR A 202 -1.87 -11.12 10.04
C THR A 202 -2.98 -12.05 9.59
#